data_AF-A0A166G0C1-F1
#
_entry.id   AF-A0A166G0C1-F1
#
_cell.length_a   1.000
_cell.length_b   1.000
_cell.length_c   1.000
_cell.angle_alpha   90.00
_cell.angle_beta   90.00
_cell.angle_gamma   90.00
#
_symmetry.space_group_name_H-M   'P 1'
#
loop_
_entity.id
_entity.type
_entity.pdbx_description
1 polymer ?
#
loop_
_entity_poly.entity_id
_entity_poly.type
_entity_poly.pdbx_seq_one_letter_code
_entity_poly.pdbx_strand_id
1 'polypeptide(L)'
;MSSPTSTTFDFMDSESSGMLPSRSPSVNSEKAHALTGLTLSRHYVQDTIAVFKVEDHLFRINRAPLDEETDMIPRGEGPIELASIKPGDFEILLDFLNLGTRHDKKPLTVVDWASVITVSSIYGMQRVLNLACKSVMDQQKTLLDQQNTPPKVSCAGAGFERDTYGMYFLIREKGTAHYLHTWCSLNTEGTQVQIWKRANEPSAVLKSMVFFLDSAGALCHAASGLAVDIVDDVPVLRRRRPVSGRPNPWSRPLPEFSFVNSQIRVKFSSDPSMPSCSDDLYPKDSWATKNFVLALRSEKDFHAHPIADFSPWIPATVAGSFQYETRGNHEKNWRVLVEERIEDVGGARTSWEVVSANKV
;
A
#
# COMPACT_ATOMS: atom_id res chain seq x y z
N MET A 1 22.46 47.26 2.14
CA MET A 1 21.39 47.97 1.40
C MET A 1 20.90 47.06 0.30
N SER A 2 19.59 47.13 0.02
CA SER A 2 18.81 46.39 -0.99
C SER A 2 18.16 45.08 -0.52
N SER A 3 16.91 45.23 -0.09
CA SER A 3 15.89 44.19 0.13
C SER A 3 15.28 43.72 -1.20
N PRO A 4 14.62 42.54 -1.26
CA PRO A 4 13.68 42.21 -2.32
C PRO A 4 12.22 42.34 -1.86
N THR A 5 11.41 42.85 -2.78
CA THR A 5 9.99 43.21 -2.69
C THR A 5 9.07 42.01 -2.87
N SER A 6 7.98 41.99 -2.11
CA SER A 6 6.88 41.02 -2.17
C SER A 6 5.80 41.49 -3.15
N THR A 7 5.24 40.59 -3.97
CA THR A 7 4.12 40.90 -4.88
C THR A 7 2.88 40.10 -4.47
N THR A 8 1.83 40.82 -4.08
CA THR A 8 0.48 40.33 -3.78
C THR A 8 -0.41 40.51 -5.02
N PHE A 9 -1.23 39.53 -5.36
CA PHE A 9 -2.28 39.64 -6.38
C PHE A 9 -3.65 39.71 -5.70
N ASP A 10 -4.36 40.82 -5.91
CA ASP A 10 -5.79 40.99 -5.60
C ASP A 10 -6.62 40.65 -6.83
N PHE A 11 -7.71 39.89 -6.65
CA PHE A 11 -8.76 39.69 -7.65
C PHE A 11 -9.94 40.61 -7.34
N MET A 12 -10.43 41.30 -8.37
CA MET A 12 -11.64 42.13 -8.33
C MET A 12 -12.90 41.29 -8.54
N ASP A 13 -13.88 41.53 -7.66
CA ASP A 13 -15.28 41.19 -7.85
C ASP A 13 -15.92 42.10 -8.92
N SER A 14 -16.89 41.56 -9.66
CA SER A 14 -17.83 42.34 -10.44
C SER A 14 -19.20 41.68 -10.46
N GLU A 15 -20.10 42.26 -9.66
CA GLU A 15 -21.54 42.10 -9.75
C GLU A 15 -22.07 42.80 -11.00
N SER A 16 -23.08 42.23 -11.66
CA SER A 16 -24.01 43.01 -12.47
C SER A 16 -25.39 42.36 -12.54
N SER A 17 -26.36 43.13 -12.06
CA SER A 17 -27.79 42.86 -12.00
C SER A 17 -28.46 42.88 -13.38
N GLY A 18 -29.58 42.16 -13.50
CA GLY A 18 -30.54 42.33 -14.59
C GLY A 18 -31.89 41.69 -14.27
N MET A 19 -32.95 42.51 -14.24
CA MET A 19 -34.28 42.24 -13.68
C MET A 19 -35.20 41.27 -14.46
N LEU A 20 -36.15 40.70 -13.70
CA LEU A 20 -37.45 40.11 -14.06
C LEU A 20 -38.36 41.02 -14.92
N PRO A 21 -39.40 40.48 -15.59
CA PRO A 21 -40.73 40.43 -14.96
C PRO A 21 -41.56 39.16 -15.19
N SER A 22 -42.42 38.93 -14.19
CA SER A 22 -43.48 37.94 -14.03
C SER A 22 -44.61 38.04 -15.06
N ARG A 23 -45.25 36.91 -15.39
CA ARG A 23 -46.68 36.87 -15.74
C ARG A 23 -47.31 35.48 -15.53
N SER A 24 -48.42 35.45 -14.82
CA SER A 24 -49.47 34.40 -14.76
C SER A 24 -50.82 35.15 -14.61
N PRO A 25 -52.03 34.54 -14.71
CA PRO A 25 -52.38 33.11 -14.87
C PRO A 25 -53.57 32.78 -15.83
N SER A 26 -53.84 31.47 -15.95
CA SER A 26 -55.14 30.76 -16.09
C SER A 26 -55.93 30.74 -17.43
N VAL A 27 -56.32 29.53 -17.90
CA VAL A 27 -57.68 28.90 -17.82
C VAL A 27 -57.79 27.69 -18.79
N ASN A 28 -58.27 26.53 -18.26
CA ASN A 28 -59.08 25.39 -18.77
C ASN A 28 -59.19 25.13 -20.30
N SER A 29 -59.20 23.89 -20.86
CA SER A 29 -60.03 22.71 -20.53
C SER A 29 -59.64 21.47 -21.39
N GLU A 30 -59.81 20.27 -20.80
CA GLU A 30 -60.20 18.94 -21.37
C GLU A 30 -59.77 18.45 -22.77
N LYS A 31 -59.12 17.27 -22.82
CA LYS A 31 -59.71 16.01 -23.33
C LYS A 31 -58.80 14.80 -23.14
N ALA A 32 -59.42 13.68 -22.74
CA ALA A 32 -58.82 12.37 -22.47
C ALA A 32 -58.43 11.60 -23.74
N HIS A 33 -57.41 10.75 -23.67
CA HIS A 33 -57.54 9.28 -23.73
C HIS A 33 -56.16 8.56 -23.82
N ALA A 34 -56.08 7.47 -23.04
CA ALA A 34 -55.33 6.22 -23.28
C ALA A 34 -53.82 6.11 -22.93
N LEU A 35 -53.58 5.21 -21.97
CA LEU A 35 -52.52 4.18 -21.92
C LEU A 35 -51.06 4.63 -21.98
N THR A 36 -50.37 4.64 -20.83
CA THR A 36 -49.16 3.83 -20.53
C THR A 36 -48.47 4.29 -19.23
N GLY A 37 -48.00 3.32 -18.45
CA GLY A 37 -46.92 3.48 -17.47
C GLY A 37 -47.15 4.43 -16.30
N LEU A 38 -47.56 3.90 -15.14
CA LEU A 38 -47.38 4.59 -13.86
C LEU A 38 -45.88 4.69 -13.54
N THR A 39 -45.24 5.75 -14.04
CA THR A 39 -44.07 6.35 -13.40
C THR A 39 -44.55 7.04 -12.14
N LEU A 40 -44.33 6.38 -10.99
CA LEU A 40 -44.53 7.00 -9.68
C LEU A 40 -43.59 8.20 -9.55
N SER A 41 -44.19 9.37 -9.57
CA SER A 41 -43.59 10.68 -9.31
C SER A 41 -42.84 10.67 -7.97
N ARG A 42 -41.64 11.27 -7.96
CA ARG A 42 -40.80 11.50 -6.78
C ARG A 42 -41.47 12.50 -5.83
N HIS A 43 -42.45 12.03 -5.06
CA HIS A 43 -42.90 12.67 -3.84
C HIS A 43 -42.27 11.89 -2.68
N TYR A 44 -41.63 12.59 -1.74
CA TYR A 44 -41.09 11.99 -0.53
C TYR A 44 -42.19 11.17 0.16
N VAL A 45 -42.05 9.84 0.19
CA VAL A 45 -42.90 8.98 1.01
C VAL A 45 -42.55 9.30 2.47
N GLN A 46 -43.37 10.17 3.05
CA GLN A 46 -43.23 10.68 4.42
C GLN A 46 -43.29 9.55 5.47
N ASP A 47 -43.66 8.34 5.06
CA ASP A 47 -43.76 7.12 5.88
C ASP A 47 -42.46 6.32 6.05
N THR A 48 -41.34 6.76 5.46
CA THR A 48 -40.06 6.01 5.53
C THR A 48 -39.16 6.39 6.70
N ILE A 49 -39.40 7.53 7.35
CA ILE A 49 -38.62 7.94 8.53
C ILE A 49 -39.40 7.55 9.79
N ALA A 50 -38.80 6.70 10.61
CA ALA A 50 -39.34 6.32 11.91
C ALA A 50 -38.44 6.83 13.03
N VAL A 51 -39.05 7.07 14.19
CA VAL A 51 -38.33 7.37 15.43
C VAL A 51 -38.32 6.12 16.29
N PHE A 52 -37.14 5.64 16.64
CA PHE A 52 -36.95 4.50 17.54
C PHE A 52 -36.49 5.02 18.89
N LYS A 53 -37.01 4.45 19.96
CA LYS A 53 -36.56 4.71 21.32
C LYS A 53 -35.87 3.46 21.85
N VAL A 54 -34.58 3.59 22.16
CA VAL A 54 -33.78 2.53 22.76
C VAL A 54 -33.28 3.05 24.11
N GLU A 55 -33.79 2.47 25.19
CA GLU A 55 -33.62 3.04 26.54
C GLU A 55 -34.04 4.53 26.56
N ASP A 56 -33.15 5.43 26.98
CA ASP A 56 -33.38 6.87 27.01
C ASP A 56 -32.92 7.61 25.73
N HIS A 57 -32.56 6.89 24.67
CA HIS A 57 -32.04 7.45 23.42
C HIS A 57 -33.07 7.38 22.29
N LEU A 58 -33.14 8.43 21.48
CA LEU A 58 -34.01 8.52 20.31
C LEU A 58 -33.17 8.48 19.02
N PHE A 59 -33.55 7.59 18.10
CA PHE A 59 -32.94 7.42 16.80
C PHE A 59 -33.94 7.77 15.71
N ARG A 60 -33.63 8.76 14.86
CA ARG A 60 -34.47 9.13 13.73
C ARG A 60 -33.81 8.65 12.44
N ILE A 61 -34.34 7.57 11.85
CA ILE A 61 -33.70 6.87 10.74
C ILE A 61 -34.70 6.50 9.65
N ASN A 62 -34.17 6.21 8.46
CA ASN A 62 -34.93 5.51 7.42
C ASN A 62 -35.13 4.06 7.85
N ARG A 63 -36.40 3.62 8.00
CA ARG A 63 -36.74 2.26 8.45
C ARG A 63 -36.55 1.19 7.37
N ALA A 64 -36.40 1.58 6.10
CA ALA A 64 -36.39 0.62 4.98
C ALA A 64 -35.35 -0.51 5.14
N PRO A 65 -34.08 -0.25 5.53
CA PRO A 65 -33.11 -1.32 5.72
C PRO A 65 -33.47 -2.30 6.86
N LEU A 66 -34.23 -1.85 7.87
CA LEU A 66 -34.69 -2.72 8.95
C LEU A 66 -35.88 -3.57 8.48
N ASP A 67 -36.82 -2.96 7.76
CA ASP A 67 -37.99 -3.65 7.20
C ASP A 67 -37.62 -4.70 6.15
N GLU A 68 -36.51 -4.51 5.43
CA GLU A 68 -35.97 -5.52 4.51
C GLU A 68 -35.48 -6.78 5.24
N GLU A 69 -35.08 -6.64 6.51
CA GLU A 69 -34.48 -7.73 7.29
C GLU A 69 -35.43 -8.39 8.27
N THR A 70 -36.49 -7.70 8.70
CA THR A 70 -37.43 -8.23 9.69
C THR A 70 -38.81 -7.56 9.63
N ASP A 71 -39.84 -8.36 9.93
CA ASP A 71 -41.22 -7.91 10.17
C ASP A 71 -41.55 -7.80 11.66
N MET A 72 -40.63 -8.15 12.56
CA MET A 72 -40.84 -8.16 14.01
C MET A 72 -40.93 -6.78 14.64
N ILE A 73 -40.45 -5.74 13.93
CA ILE A 73 -40.48 -4.37 14.41
C ILE A 73 -41.85 -3.75 14.07
N PRO A 74 -42.67 -3.38 15.08
CA PRO A 74 -44.03 -2.90 14.84
C PRO A 74 -44.03 -1.55 14.12
N ARG A 75 -45.09 -1.29 13.34
CA ARG A 75 -45.35 0.02 12.73
C ARG A 75 -46.28 0.82 13.66
N GLY A 76 -45.98 2.09 13.90
CA GLY A 76 -46.81 2.96 14.72
C GLY A 76 -46.59 4.44 14.44
N GLU A 77 -47.55 5.28 14.84
CA GLU A 77 -47.54 6.75 14.66
C GLU A 77 -46.69 7.49 15.71
N GLY A 78 -45.98 6.77 16.58
CA GLY A 78 -45.12 7.34 17.63
C GLY A 78 -43.76 6.63 17.74
N PRO A 79 -42.91 7.04 18.71
CA PRO A 79 -41.62 6.39 18.93
C PRO A 79 -41.77 4.88 19.15
N ILE A 80 -41.08 4.09 18.34
CA ILE A 80 -41.07 2.62 18.42
C ILE A 80 -40.08 2.22 19.50
N GLU A 81 -40.56 1.66 20.61
CA GLU A 81 -39.70 1.24 21.71
C GLU A 81 -39.04 -0.11 21.41
N LEU A 82 -37.70 -0.14 21.43
CA LEU A 82 -36.90 -1.34 21.26
C LEU A 82 -36.36 -1.76 22.63
N ALA A 83 -37.01 -2.73 23.25
CA ALA A 83 -36.59 -3.29 24.52
C ALA A 83 -35.48 -4.34 24.33
N SER A 84 -34.62 -4.48 25.34
CA SER A 84 -33.57 -5.53 25.43
C SER A 84 -32.34 -5.34 24.54
N ILE A 85 -32.13 -4.16 23.97
CA ILE A 85 -30.90 -3.80 23.26
C ILE A 85 -30.32 -2.50 23.84
N LYS A 86 -28.99 -2.36 23.80
CA LYS A 86 -28.33 -1.12 24.20
C LYS A 86 -28.30 -0.13 23.03
N PRO A 87 -28.31 1.18 23.28
CA PRO A 87 -28.22 2.21 22.23
C PRO A 87 -27.00 2.02 21.31
N GLY A 88 -25.84 1.67 21.88
CA GLY A 88 -24.62 1.45 21.10
C GLY A 88 -24.68 0.23 20.18
N ASP A 89 -25.36 -0.84 20.60
CA ASP A 89 -25.52 -2.04 19.76
C ASP A 89 -26.46 -1.75 18.57
N PHE A 90 -27.51 -0.96 18.82
CA PHE A 90 -28.41 -0.51 17.77
C PHE A 90 -27.72 0.41 16.76
N GLU A 91 -26.91 1.36 17.23
CA GLU A 91 -26.10 2.24 16.36
C GLU A 91 -25.15 1.43 15.46
N ILE A 92 -24.47 0.42 16.02
CA ILE A 92 -23.57 -0.47 15.25
C ILE A 92 -24.33 -1.23 14.17
N LEU A 93 -25.53 -1.75 14.47
CA LEU A 93 -26.37 -2.41 13.47
C LEU A 93 -26.76 -1.45 12.35
N LEU A 94 -27.13 -0.22 12.68
CA LEU A 94 -27.51 0.78 11.67
C LEU A 94 -26.33 1.17 10.78
N ASP A 95 -25.15 1.35 11.36
CA ASP A 95 -23.90 1.56 10.64
C ASP A 95 -23.66 0.42 9.64
N PHE A 96 -23.77 -0.83 10.11
CA PHE A 96 -23.61 -2.02 9.27
C PHE A 96 -24.63 -2.09 8.12
N LEU A 97 -25.92 -1.87 8.40
CA LEU A 97 -26.98 -1.96 7.38
C LEU A 97 -26.85 -0.87 6.31
N ASN A 98 -26.44 0.34 6.69
CA ASN A 98 -26.35 1.46 5.75
C ASN A 98 -25.01 1.51 5.00
N LEU A 99 -23.90 1.12 5.65
CA LEU A 99 -22.54 1.36 5.16
C LEU A 99 -21.72 0.08 4.98
N GLY A 100 -22.10 -1.03 5.62
CA GLY A 100 -21.29 -2.24 5.74
C GLY A 100 -20.07 -2.08 6.66
N THR A 101 -19.88 -0.91 7.27
CA THR A 101 -18.76 -0.55 8.18
C THR A 101 -19.26 0.39 9.27
N ARG A 102 -18.38 0.78 10.21
CA ARG A 102 -18.64 1.90 11.13
C ARG A 102 -18.83 3.22 10.38
N HIS A 103 -19.52 4.19 10.99
CA HIS A 103 -19.67 5.56 10.46
C HIS A 103 -18.33 6.28 10.18
N ASP A 104 -17.27 5.95 10.93
CA ASP A 104 -15.92 6.49 10.74
C ASP A 104 -15.13 5.76 9.63
N LYS A 105 -15.80 4.89 8.87
CA LYS A 105 -15.25 4.04 7.81
C LYS A 105 -14.23 3.00 8.29
N LYS A 106 -14.13 2.75 9.60
CA LYS A 106 -13.32 1.63 10.10
C LYS A 106 -14.05 0.29 9.93
N PRO A 107 -13.32 -0.81 9.67
CA PRO A 107 -13.88 -2.14 9.70
C PRO A 107 -14.49 -2.48 11.07
N LEU A 108 -15.55 -3.29 11.07
CA LEU A 108 -16.16 -3.78 12.31
C LEU A 108 -15.20 -4.69 13.07
N THR A 109 -15.05 -4.41 14.36
CA THR A 109 -14.29 -5.22 15.31
C THR A 109 -15.08 -6.46 15.75
N VAL A 110 -14.44 -7.40 16.44
CA VAL A 110 -15.12 -8.57 17.02
C VAL A 110 -16.25 -8.18 17.97
N VAL A 111 -16.06 -7.09 18.73
CA VAL A 111 -17.10 -6.56 19.63
C VAL A 111 -18.26 -5.99 18.82
N ASP A 112 -17.98 -5.24 17.75
CA ASP A 112 -19.03 -4.71 16.89
C ASP A 112 -19.84 -5.83 16.22
N TRP A 113 -19.17 -6.90 15.76
CA TRP A 113 -19.86 -8.06 15.20
C TRP A 113 -20.73 -8.78 16.24
N ALA A 114 -20.30 -8.87 17.50
CA ALA A 114 -21.11 -9.43 18.57
C ALA A 114 -22.39 -8.61 18.82
N SER A 115 -22.30 -7.28 18.74
CA SER A 115 -23.46 -6.39 18.79
C SER A 115 -24.43 -6.64 17.63
N VAL A 116 -23.94 -6.71 16.39
CA VAL A 116 -24.77 -7.04 15.20
C VAL A 116 -25.47 -8.39 15.38
N ILE A 117 -24.73 -9.43 15.76
CA ILE A 117 -25.28 -10.78 16.00
C ILE A 117 -26.38 -10.74 17.07
N THR A 118 -26.15 -10.03 18.19
CA THR A 118 -27.10 -9.95 19.30
C THR A 118 -28.41 -9.29 18.86
N VAL A 119 -28.34 -8.11 18.24
CA VAL A 119 -29.54 -7.38 17.81
C VAL A 119 -30.27 -8.15 16.70
N SER A 120 -29.54 -8.68 15.72
CA SER A 120 -30.13 -9.49 14.64
C SER A 120 -30.81 -10.76 15.15
N SER A 121 -30.27 -11.39 16.20
CA SER A 121 -30.91 -12.55 16.83
C SER A 121 -32.20 -12.16 17.56
N ILE A 122 -32.25 -11.00 18.23
CA ILE A 122 -33.43 -10.53 18.98
C ILE A 122 -34.58 -10.22 18.02
N TYR A 123 -34.28 -9.60 16.88
CA TYR A 123 -35.28 -9.18 15.89
C TYR A 123 -35.40 -10.12 14.69
N GLY A 124 -34.88 -11.34 14.76
CA GLY A 124 -35.10 -12.35 13.72
C GLY A 124 -34.50 -12.05 12.33
N MET A 125 -33.47 -11.20 12.25
CA MET A 125 -32.82 -10.79 11.00
C MET A 125 -31.86 -11.88 10.49
N GLN A 126 -32.40 -12.98 9.95
CA GLN A 126 -31.62 -14.18 9.64
C GLN A 126 -30.51 -13.96 8.60
N ARG A 127 -30.73 -13.11 7.60
CA ARG A 127 -29.72 -12.84 6.57
C ARG A 127 -28.52 -12.11 7.15
N VAL A 128 -28.76 -11.04 7.91
CA VAL A 128 -27.71 -10.29 8.63
C VAL A 128 -27.00 -11.18 9.64
N LEU A 129 -27.74 -11.97 10.41
CA LEU A 129 -27.17 -12.89 11.39
C LEU A 129 -26.19 -13.88 10.74
N ASN A 130 -26.59 -14.51 9.63
CA ASN A 130 -25.72 -15.44 8.90
C ASN A 130 -24.48 -14.76 8.32
N LEU A 131 -24.63 -13.54 7.80
CA LEU A 131 -23.50 -12.74 7.30
C LEU A 131 -22.52 -12.40 8.41
N ALA A 132 -23.01 -11.90 9.55
CA ALA A 132 -22.18 -11.54 10.69
C ALA A 132 -21.43 -12.76 11.27
N CYS A 133 -22.12 -13.90 11.46
CA CYS A 133 -21.49 -15.14 11.91
C CYS A 133 -20.40 -15.61 10.95
N LYS A 134 -20.64 -15.56 9.64
CA LYS A 134 -19.63 -15.92 8.63
C LYS A 134 -18.41 -14.99 8.71
N SER A 135 -18.63 -13.67 8.81
CA SER A 135 -17.54 -12.70 8.92
C SER A 135 -16.68 -12.91 10.17
N VAL A 136 -17.29 -13.24 11.31
CA VAL A 136 -16.54 -13.59 12.54
C VAL A 136 -15.72 -14.86 12.35
N MET A 137 -16.30 -15.90 11.74
CA MET A 137 -15.57 -17.14 11.44
C MET A 137 -14.40 -16.91 10.49
N ASP A 138 -14.57 -16.09 9.45
CA ASP A 138 -13.52 -15.75 8.49
C ASP A 138 -12.39 -14.93 9.17
N GLN A 139 -12.73 -13.99 10.06
CA GLN A 139 -11.74 -13.27 10.88
C GLN A 139 -10.98 -14.22 11.81
N GLN A 140 -11.68 -15.12 12.49
CA GLN A 140 -11.06 -16.10 13.38
C GLN A 140 -10.17 -17.07 12.61
N LYS A 141 -10.61 -17.55 11.45
CA LYS A 141 -9.81 -18.40 10.57
C LYS A 141 -8.54 -17.68 10.11
N THR A 142 -8.65 -16.41 9.71
CA THR A 142 -7.49 -15.59 9.34
C THR A 142 -6.51 -15.44 10.52
N LEU A 143 -7.00 -15.24 11.74
CA LEU A 143 -6.16 -15.19 12.95
C LEU A 143 -5.53 -16.54 13.29
N LEU A 144 -6.26 -17.64 13.11
CA LEU A 144 -5.77 -18.99 13.34
C LEU A 144 -4.72 -19.38 12.30
N ASP A 145 -4.92 -19.01 11.04
CA ASP A 145 -3.94 -19.16 9.97
C ASP A 145 -2.68 -18.33 10.26
N GLN A 146 -2.83 -17.13 10.84
CA GLN A 146 -1.69 -16.34 11.33
C GLN A 146 -0.96 -16.98 12.53
N GLN A 147 -1.65 -17.68 13.43
CA GLN A 147 -1.05 -18.36 14.58
C GLN A 147 -0.42 -19.72 14.22
N ASN A 148 -0.98 -20.42 13.24
CA ASN A 148 -0.46 -21.71 12.74
C ASN A 148 0.61 -21.51 11.66
N THR A 149 0.78 -20.28 11.17
CA THR A 149 2.03 -19.90 10.52
C THR A 149 3.10 -19.86 11.63
N PRO A 150 4.20 -20.62 11.53
CA PRO A 150 5.29 -20.50 12.51
C PRO A 150 5.63 -19.00 12.66
N PRO A 151 5.97 -18.52 13.88
CA PRO A 151 6.28 -17.10 14.09
C PRO A 151 7.17 -16.69 12.95
N LYS A 152 6.81 -15.62 12.21
CA LYS A 152 7.50 -15.16 11.00
C LYS A 152 8.94 -14.86 11.39
N VAL A 153 9.76 -15.90 11.52
CA VAL A 153 11.18 -15.84 11.78
C VAL A 153 11.64 -15.02 10.60
N SER A 154 12.08 -13.80 10.89
CA SER A 154 12.56 -12.93 9.85
C SER A 154 13.58 -13.75 9.06
N CYS A 155 13.25 -14.02 7.80
CA CYS A 155 14.18 -14.69 6.90
C CYS A 155 15.30 -13.73 6.46
N ALA A 156 15.39 -12.56 7.09
CA ALA A 156 16.51 -11.62 6.99
C ALA A 156 17.83 -12.38 7.07
N GLY A 157 18.56 -12.38 5.96
CA GLY A 157 19.85 -13.05 5.84
C GLY A 157 19.84 -14.57 5.82
N ALA A 158 18.68 -15.23 5.74
CA ALA A 158 18.62 -16.68 5.55
C ALA A 158 19.43 -17.09 4.30
N GLY A 159 20.26 -18.12 4.40
CA GLY A 159 21.14 -18.59 3.33
C GLY A 159 22.43 -17.80 3.12
N PHE A 160 22.67 -16.77 3.92
CA PHE A 160 23.95 -16.08 3.99
C PHE A 160 24.67 -16.44 5.30
N GLU A 161 24.70 -17.73 5.64
CA GLU A 161 25.24 -18.19 6.92
C GLU A 161 26.69 -17.74 7.09
N ARG A 162 26.94 -17.02 8.19
CA ARG A 162 28.26 -16.50 8.55
C ARG A 162 29.33 -17.60 8.61
N ASP A 163 28.96 -18.78 9.08
CA ASP A 163 29.89 -19.90 9.20
C ASP A 163 30.29 -20.49 7.83
N THR A 164 29.42 -20.32 6.82
CA THR A 164 29.66 -20.80 5.45
C THR A 164 30.43 -19.78 4.62
N TYR A 165 30.04 -18.50 4.68
CA TYR A 165 30.53 -17.46 3.77
C TYR A 165 31.43 -16.41 4.44
N GLY A 166 31.44 -16.35 5.77
CA GLY A 166 32.08 -15.29 6.55
C GLY A 166 31.19 -14.06 6.73
N MET A 167 31.73 -13.03 7.38
CA MET A 167 31.04 -11.74 7.57
C MET A 167 30.93 -10.92 6.29
N TYR A 168 31.91 -11.09 5.39
CA TYR A 168 32.00 -10.40 4.12
C TYR A 168 32.06 -11.45 3.01
N PHE A 169 31.31 -11.22 1.94
CA PHE A 169 31.16 -12.16 0.85
C PHE A 169 31.02 -11.42 -0.49
N LEU A 170 31.15 -12.19 -1.56
CA LEU A 170 30.85 -11.77 -2.92
C LEU A 170 29.61 -12.50 -3.41
N ILE A 171 28.85 -11.84 -4.28
CA ILE A 171 27.71 -12.43 -4.98
C ILE A 171 28.12 -12.63 -6.44
N ARG A 172 28.07 -13.87 -6.91
CA ARG A 172 28.52 -14.29 -8.24
C ARG A 172 27.35 -14.81 -9.05
N GLU A 173 27.31 -14.50 -10.34
CA GLU A 173 26.46 -15.22 -11.28
C GLU A 173 26.90 -16.70 -11.32
N LYS A 174 25.94 -17.61 -11.16
CA LYS A 174 26.26 -19.03 -10.98
C LYS A 174 27.07 -19.58 -12.16
N GLY A 175 28.25 -20.12 -11.86
CA GLY A 175 29.13 -20.73 -12.86
C GLY A 175 29.91 -19.77 -13.76
N THR A 176 29.94 -18.46 -13.47
CA THR A 176 30.70 -17.49 -14.26
C THR A 176 31.74 -16.73 -13.43
N ALA A 177 32.46 -15.81 -14.07
CA ALA A 177 33.39 -14.88 -13.41
C ALA A 177 32.79 -13.47 -13.23
N HIS A 178 31.47 -13.33 -13.35
CA HIS A 178 30.75 -12.08 -13.14
C HIS A 178 30.25 -11.98 -11.71
N TYR A 179 30.57 -10.86 -11.06
CA TYR A 179 30.22 -10.59 -9.68
C TYR A 179 29.41 -9.33 -9.58
N LEU A 180 28.53 -9.27 -8.58
CA LEU A 180 27.84 -8.06 -8.20
C LEU A 180 28.86 -6.97 -7.85
N HIS A 181 28.62 -5.76 -8.32
CA HIS A 181 29.59 -4.66 -8.34
C HIS A 181 28.85 -3.31 -8.42
N THR A 182 29.43 -2.25 -7.86
CA THR A 182 28.87 -0.90 -7.99
C THR A 182 29.34 -0.22 -9.28
N TRP A 183 28.45 0.44 -10.00
CA TRP A 183 28.80 1.07 -11.27
C TRP A 183 30.03 1.99 -11.14
N CYS A 184 31.01 1.80 -12.05
CA CYS A 184 32.30 2.48 -12.04
C CYS A 184 33.09 2.38 -10.70
N SER A 185 32.80 1.39 -9.86
CA SER A 185 33.34 1.27 -8.49
C SER A 185 33.08 2.49 -7.61
N LEU A 186 31.99 3.21 -7.87
CA LEU A 186 31.59 4.36 -7.09
C LEU A 186 31.05 3.92 -5.72
N ASN A 187 31.31 4.76 -4.72
CA ASN A 187 30.92 4.56 -3.32
C ASN A 187 29.84 5.55 -2.86
N THR A 188 29.18 6.20 -3.82
CA THR A 188 28.22 7.28 -3.59
C THR A 188 26.79 6.75 -3.54
N GLU A 189 25.91 7.51 -2.92
CA GLU A 189 24.49 7.22 -2.89
C GLU A 189 23.88 7.34 -4.31
N GLY A 190 22.87 6.54 -4.63
CA GLY A 190 22.26 6.47 -5.97
C GLY A 190 23.03 5.59 -6.97
N THR A 191 24.29 5.22 -6.67
CA THR A 191 25.08 4.35 -7.56
C THR A 191 24.38 3.01 -7.77
N GLN A 192 24.15 2.67 -9.04
CA GLN A 192 23.57 1.40 -9.46
C GLN A 192 24.48 0.22 -9.08
N VAL A 193 23.85 -0.86 -8.64
CA VAL A 193 24.48 -2.17 -8.49
C VAL A 193 24.24 -2.99 -9.75
N GLN A 194 25.30 -3.53 -10.33
CA GLN A 194 25.32 -4.25 -11.60
C GLN A 194 26.22 -5.49 -11.48
N ILE A 195 26.40 -6.27 -12.55
CA ILE A 195 27.45 -7.29 -12.62
C ILE A 195 28.68 -6.82 -13.40
N TRP A 196 29.86 -7.28 -13.00
CA TRP A 196 31.12 -7.01 -13.70
C TRP A 196 32.07 -8.21 -13.64
N LYS A 197 32.98 -8.33 -14.62
CA LYS A 197 34.00 -9.38 -14.64
C LYS A 197 35.09 -9.09 -13.59
N ARG A 198 35.51 -10.09 -12.83
CA ARG A 198 36.52 -9.90 -11.77
C ARG A 198 37.97 -10.03 -12.21
N ALA A 199 38.25 -10.90 -13.19
CA ALA A 199 39.62 -11.29 -13.49
C ALA A 199 40.46 -10.12 -14.02
N ASN A 200 41.68 -9.97 -13.48
CA ASN A 200 42.67 -8.93 -13.82
C ASN A 200 42.24 -7.48 -13.49
N GLU A 201 41.26 -7.32 -12.61
CA GLU A 201 40.78 -5.99 -12.22
C GLU A 201 41.67 -5.33 -11.14
N PRO A 202 41.80 -3.99 -11.14
CA PRO A 202 42.50 -3.26 -10.08
C PRO A 202 41.88 -3.48 -8.70
N SER A 203 42.68 -3.32 -7.64
CA SER A 203 42.21 -3.48 -6.25
C SER A 203 40.97 -2.65 -5.91
N ALA A 204 40.82 -1.45 -6.48
CA ALA A 204 39.65 -0.60 -6.28
C ALA A 204 38.35 -1.26 -6.78
N VAL A 205 38.40 -1.93 -7.93
CA VAL A 205 37.27 -2.67 -8.50
C VAL A 205 36.96 -3.94 -7.70
N LEU A 206 38.00 -4.62 -7.19
CA LEU A 206 37.80 -5.79 -6.35
C LEU A 206 37.11 -5.44 -5.03
N LYS A 207 37.42 -4.27 -4.44
CA LYS A 207 36.78 -3.79 -3.20
C LYS A 207 35.31 -3.45 -3.40
N SER A 208 34.90 -3.01 -4.59
CA SER A 208 33.50 -2.67 -4.90
C SER A 208 32.61 -3.89 -5.19
N MET A 209 33.16 -5.11 -5.13
CA MET A 209 32.43 -6.37 -5.25
C MET A 209 32.11 -7.04 -3.91
N VAL A 210 32.53 -6.43 -2.79
CA VAL A 210 32.40 -7.03 -1.46
C VAL A 210 31.16 -6.49 -0.76
N PHE A 211 30.34 -7.41 -0.26
CA PHE A 211 29.09 -7.11 0.44
C PHE A 211 29.03 -7.82 1.79
N PHE A 212 28.09 -7.37 2.63
CA PHE A 212 27.73 -8.00 3.89
C PHE A 212 26.24 -7.79 4.17
N LEU A 213 25.69 -8.50 5.14
CA LEU A 213 24.35 -8.23 5.67
C LEU A 213 24.44 -7.58 7.04
N ASP A 214 23.59 -6.59 7.28
CA ASP A 214 23.43 -6.03 8.62
C ASP A 214 22.50 -6.88 9.49
N SER A 215 22.27 -6.43 10.73
CA SER A 215 21.36 -7.10 11.67
C SER A 215 19.88 -7.05 11.28
N ALA A 216 19.51 -6.22 10.30
CA ALA A 216 18.14 -6.13 9.77
C ALA A 216 17.95 -6.97 8.49
N GLY A 217 19.00 -7.61 7.98
CA GLY A 217 18.98 -8.36 6.72
C GLY A 217 19.10 -7.49 5.47
N ALA A 218 19.47 -6.22 5.59
CA ALA A 218 19.76 -5.36 4.46
C ALA A 218 21.15 -5.67 3.88
N LEU A 219 21.22 -5.89 2.57
CA LEU A 219 22.49 -6.06 1.86
C LEU A 219 23.25 -4.73 1.87
N CYS A 220 24.52 -4.76 2.24
CA CYS A 220 25.34 -3.58 2.42
C CYS A 220 26.64 -3.71 1.64
N HIS A 221 27.05 -2.63 1.01
CA HIS A 221 28.30 -2.56 0.26
C HIS A 221 29.47 -2.26 1.19
N ALA A 222 30.49 -3.12 1.22
CA ALA A 222 31.54 -3.07 2.22
C ALA A 222 32.41 -1.81 2.11
N ALA A 223 32.74 -1.36 0.91
CA ALA A 223 33.65 -0.23 0.72
C ALA A 223 33.04 1.12 1.09
N SER A 224 31.73 1.30 0.89
CA SER A 224 31.02 2.55 1.22
C SER A 224 30.26 2.51 2.55
N GLY A 225 29.94 1.32 3.06
CA GLY A 225 29.04 1.13 4.19
C GLY A 225 27.56 1.46 3.89
N LEU A 226 27.24 1.79 2.64
CA LEU A 226 25.86 2.07 2.20
C LEU A 226 25.09 0.77 2.01
N ALA A 227 23.79 0.81 2.28
CA ALA A 227 22.90 -0.32 2.03
C ALA A 227 22.47 -0.36 0.56
N VAL A 228 21.98 -1.50 0.10
CA VAL A 228 21.32 -1.65 -1.20
C VAL A 228 19.82 -1.48 -0.99
N ASP A 229 19.24 -0.50 -1.66
CA ASP A 229 17.79 -0.29 -1.77
C ASP A 229 17.36 -0.56 -3.23
N ILE A 230 16.06 -0.71 -3.48
CA ILE A 230 15.49 -0.99 -4.81
C ILE A 230 14.58 0.14 -5.24
N VAL A 231 15.06 1.05 -6.08
CA VAL A 231 14.26 2.16 -6.61
C VAL A 231 13.79 1.78 -8.01
N ASP A 232 12.46 1.65 -8.22
CA ASP A 232 11.86 1.23 -9.49
C ASP A 232 12.56 0.00 -10.11
N ASP A 233 12.64 -1.06 -9.31
CA ASP A 233 13.29 -2.34 -9.63
C ASP A 233 14.83 -2.29 -9.75
N VAL A 234 15.46 -1.12 -9.62
CA VAL A 234 16.91 -0.96 -9.73
C VAL A 234 17.58 -1.06 -8.37
N PRO A 235 18.49 -2.01 -8.14
CA PRO A 235 19.31 -2.03 -6.94
C PRO A 235 20.31 -0.87 -6.96
N VAL A 236 20.26 -0.02 -5.94
CA VAL A 236 21.10 1.19 -5.81
C VAL A 236 21.67 1.31 -4.40
N LEU A 237 22.83 1.96 -4.27
CA LEU A 237 23.36 2.31 -2.96
C LEU A 237 22.53 3.41 -2.30
N ARG A 238 22.15 3.20 -1.04
CA ARG A 238 21.37 4.15 -0.24
C ARG A 238 21.95 4.29 1.17
N ARG A 239 21.97 5.51 1.67
CA ARG A 239 22.29 5.78 3.07
C ARG A 239 21.14 5.39 3.97
N ARG A 240 21.46 4.93 5.19
CA ARG A 240 20.46 4.77 6.23
C ARG A 240 19.86 6.12 6.59
N ARG A 241 18.53 6.16 6.62
CA ARG A 241 17.74 7.33 6.98
C ARG A 241 16.81 6.94 8.13
N PRO A 242 16.44 7.88 9.01
CA PRO A 242 15.38 7.64 9.97
C PRO A 242 14.12 7.18 9.22
N VAL A 243 13.51 6.10 9.68
CA VAL A 243 12.27 5.59 9.10
C VAL A 243 11.13 6.46 9.60
N SER A 244 10.40 7.12 8.70
CA SER A 244 9.20 7.86 9.06
C SER A 244 8.07 6.89 9.43
N GLY A 245 7.20 7.29 10.36
CA GLY A 245 6.00 6.50 10.71
C GLY A 245 5.04 6.28 9.53
N ARG A 246 5.18 7.08 8.46
CA ARG A 246 4.54 6.88 7.15
C ARG A 246 5.63 6.74 6.09
N PRO A 247 5.95 5.54 5.61
CA PRO A 247 6.99 5.32 4.60
C PRO A 247 6.79 6.22 3.38
N ASN A 248 7.88 6.74 2.84
CA ASN A 248 7.92 7.46 1.58
C ASN A 248 9.21 7.09 0.83
N PRO A 249 9.32 7.41 -0.47
CA PRO A 249 10.45 6.94 -1.27
C PRO A 249 11.82 7.38 -0.76
N TRP A 250 11.88 8.50 -0.02
CA TRP A 250 13.11 8.94 0.63
C TRP A 250 13.40 8.19 1.94
N SER A 251 12.44 7.96 2.81
CA SER A 251 12.67 7.51 4.20
C SER A 251 12.03 6.17 4.54
N ARG A 252 11.70 5.36 3.53
CA ARG A 252 11.18 4.01 3.74
C ARG A 252 12.21 3.04 4.37
N PRO A 253 11.76 1.97 5.04
CA PRO A 253 12.62 0.86 5.45
C PRO A 253 13.43 0.28 4.29
N LEU A 254 14.61 -0.25 4.58
CA LEU A 254 15.41 -0.98 3.60
C LEU A 254 14.82 -2.37 3.33
N PRO A 255 14.99 -2.92 2.12
CA PRO A 255 14.56 -4.28 1.83
C PRO A 255 15.41 -5.33 2.54
N GLU A 256 14.79 -6.45 2.88
CA GLU A 256 15.46 -7.63 3.42
C GLU A 256 15.91 -8.53 2.26
N PHE A 257 17.15 -9.03 2.34
CA PHE A 257 17.72 -9.96 1.39
C PHE A 257 17.88 -11.35 2.02
N SER A 258 17.63 -12.38 1.23
CA SER A 258 17.87 -13.78 1.59
C SER A 258 18.35 -14.58 0.38
N PHE A 259 19.07 -15.66 0.62
CA PHE A 259 19.60 -16.54 -0.43
C PHE A 259 19.01 -17.94 -0.28
N VAL A 260 18.15 -18.36 -1.19
CA VAL A 260 17.46 -19.66 -1.08
C VAL A 260 17.48 -20.33 -2.44
N ASN A 261 17.94 -21.59 -2.51
CA ASN A 261 17.99 -22.38 -3.74
C ASN A 261 18.71 -21.66 -4.89
N SER A 262 19.90 -21.12 -4.63
CA SER A 262 20.66 -20.30 -5.60
C SER A 262 19.95 -19.02 -6.06
N GLN A 263 18.90 -18.54 -5.41
CA GLN A 263 18.26 -17.27 -5.74
C GLN A 263 18.46 -16.26 -4.63
N ILE A 264 18.72 -15.01 -5.00
CA ILE A 264 18.66 -13.89 -4.06
C ILE A 264 17.23 -13.35 -4.08
N ARG A 265 16.51 -13.52 -2.96
CA ARG A 265 15.15 -13.02 -2.77
C ARG A 265 15.20 -11.68 -2.07
N VAL A 266 14.27 -10.81 -2.47
CA VAL A 266 14.11 -9.47 -1.93
C VAL A 266 12.72 -9.38 -1.31
N LYS A 267 12.65 -8.89 -0.08
CA LYS A 267 11.38 -8.67 0.62
C LYS A 267 11.27 -7.21 1.02
N PHE A 268 10.19 -6.58 0.59
CA PHE A 268 9.88 -5.21 0.91
C PHE A 268 9.04 -5.11 2.18
N SER A 269 9.32 -4.10 3.00
CA SER A 269 8.52 -3.75 4.18
C SER A 269 7.57 -2.58 3.93
N SER A 270 7.68 -1.96 2.75
CA SER A 270 6.88 -0.83 2.28
C SER A 270 6.91 -0.82 0.75
N ASP A 271 6.00 -0.08 0.13
CA ASP A 271 5.94 0.06 -1.32
C ASP A 271 7.30 0.45 -1.94
N PRO A 272 7.84 -0.37 -2.87
CA PRO A 272 9.09 -0.08 -3.54
C PRO A 272 8.96 0.94 -4.69
N SER A 273 7.76 1.31 -5.12
CA SER A 273 7.55 2.23 -6.26
C SER A 273 7.86 3.69 -5.94
N MET A 274 8.30 4.42 -6.98
CA MET A 274 8.39 5.87 -7.00
C MET A 274 7.08 6.50 -7.52
N PRO A 275 6.47 7.48 -6.81
CA PRO A 275 5.30 8.21 -7.29
C PRO A 275 5.54 9.02 -8.57
N SER A 276 6.80 9.32 -8.89
CA SER A 276 7.19 10.03 -10.12
C SER A 276 7.20 9.12 -11.35
N CYS A 277 7.13 7.80 -11.18
CA CYS A 277 7.03 6.86 -12.29
C CYS A 277 5.60 6.88 -12.84
N SER A 278 5.45 7.08 -14.15
CA SER A 278 4.15 7.03 -14.82
C SER A 278 3.53 5.63 -14.81
N ASP A 279 4.36 4.63 -14.59
CA ASP A 279 3.96 3.24 -14.55
C ASP A 279 3.50 2.92 -13.12
N ASP A 280 2.21 2.60 -12.96
CA ASP A 280 1.68 2.01 -11.73
C ASP A 280 2.25 0.58 -11.60
N LEU A 281 3.53 0.49 -11.23
CA LEU A 281 4.31 -0.76 -11.18
C LEU A 281 3.64 -1.78 -10.25
N TYR A 282 3.00 -1.30 -9.19
CA TYR A 282 2.40 -2.13 -8.15
C TYR A 282 0.99 -1.63 -7.78
N PRO A 283 -0.02 -1.91 -8.62
CA PRO A 283 -1.37 -1.44 -8.37
C PRO A 283 -1.90 -1.98 -7.04
N LYS A 284 -2.59 -1.12 -6.27
CA LYS A 284 -3.35 -1.49 -5.05
C LYS A 284 -2.56 -2.32 -4.03
N ASP A 285 -1.35 -1.90 -3.68
CA ASP A 285 -0.48 -2.59 -2.71
C ASP A 285 -0.11 -4.04 -3.10
N SER A 286 -0.23 -4.38 -4.39
CA SER A 286 0.05 -5.76 -4.85
C SER A 286 1.46 -6.23 -4.52
N TRP A 287 2.43 -5.31 -4.38
CA TRP A 287 3.80 -5.60 -3.93
C TRP A 287 3.85 -6.43 -2.64
N ALA A 288 2.93 -6.20 -1.70
CA ALA A 288 2.96 -6.85 -0.38
C ALA A 288 2.69 -8.36 -0.44
N THR A 289 2.04 -8.82 -1.51
CA THR A 289 1.70 -10.24 -1.73
C THR A 289 2.65 -10.96 -2.68
N LYS A 290 3.54 -10.20 -3.32
CA LYS A 290 4.45 -10.70 -4.36
C LYS A 290 5.77 -11.17 -3.75
N ASN A 291 6.44 -12.07 -4.47
CA ASN A 291 7.79 -12.50 -4.15
C ASN A 291 8.74 -11.85 -5.15
N PHE A 292 9.83 -11.28 -4.69
CA PHE A 292 10.79 -10.61 -5.57
C PHE A 292 12.14 -11.31 -5.56
N VAL A 293 12.81 -11.31 -6.71
CA VAL A 293 14.12 -11.93 -6.89
C VAL A 293 15.06 -11.00 -7.65
N LEU A 294 16.35 -11.09 -7.35
CA LEU A 294 17.39 -10.40 -8.11
C LEU A 294 17.64 -11.16 -9.42
N ALA A 295 17.49 -10.48 -10.54
CA ALA A 295 17.55 -11.05 -11.88
C ALA A 295 18.64 -10.39 -12.74
N LEU A 296 19.35 -11.20 -13.48
CA LEU A 296 20.38 -10.85 -14.43
C LEU A 296 19.77 -10.55 -15.81
N ARG A 297 20.33 -9.56 -16.48
CA ARG A 297 20.13 -9.28 -17.92
C ARG A 297 18.66 -9.21 -18.33
N SER A 298 17.87 -8.48 -17.52
CA SER A 298 16.46 -8.26 -17.81
C SER A 298 16.25 -7.65 -19.19
N GLU A 299 15.21 -8.11 -19.88
CA GLU A 299 14.70 -7.46 -21.08
C GLU A 299 14.04 -6.12 -20.75
N LYS A 300 13.48 -6.00 -19.53
CA LYS A 300 12.89 -4.75 -19.04
C LYS A 300 14.00 -3.71 -18.92
N ASP A 301 13.79 -2.56 -19.54
CA ASP A 301 14.64 -1.40 -19.31
C ASP A 301 14.30 -0.73 -17.97
N PHE A 302 15.14 0.20 -17.51
CA PHE A 302 14.93 0.85 -16.23
C PHE A 302 15.11 2.35 -16.30
N HIS A 303 14.47 3.03 -15.36
CA HIS A 303 14.59 4.46 -15.15
C HIS A 303 15.56 4.73 -14.00
N ALA A 304 16.59 5.53 -14.26
CA ALA A 304 17.47 6.01 -13.20
C ALA A 304 16.88 7.29 -12.61
N HIS A 305 16.51 7.26 -11.34
CA HIS A 305 15.87 8.40 -10.67
C HIS A 305 16.91 9.41 -10.18
N PRO A 306 16.92 10.65 -10.68
CA PRO A 306 17.73 11.69 -10.10
C PRO A 306 17.29 12.04 -8.68
N ILE A 307 18.18 12.63 -7.89
CA ILE A 307 17.86 13.08 -6.53
C ILE A 307 16.67 14.04 -6.48
N ALA A 308 16.44 14.79 -7.56
CA ALA A 308 15.31 15.71 -7.70
C ALA A 308 13.95 15.02 -7.60
N ASP A 309 13.84 13.76 -8.04
CA ASP A 309 12.60 12.98 -7.94
C ASP A 309 12.21 12.74 -6.49
N PHE A 310 13.18 12.72 -5.57
CA PHE A 310 12.95 12.56 -4.15
C PHE A 310 12.72 13.87 -3.40
N SER A 311 12.93 15.02 -4.06
CA SER A 311 12.97 16.34 -3.42
C SER A 311 11.78 16.68 -2.53
N PRO A 312 10.53 16.27 -2.81
CA PRO A 312 9.40 16.55 -1.90
C PRO A 312 9.54 15.93 -0.51
N TRP A 313 10.38 14.89 -0.37
CA TRP A 313 10.57 14.15 0.88
C TRP A 313 11.95 14.37 1.52
N ILE A 314 12.85 15.10 0.86
CA ILE A 314 14.16 15.42 1.42
C ILE A 314 14.01 16.62 2.37
N PRO A 315 14.34 16.49 3.66
CA PRO A 315 14.34 17.63 4.57
C PRO A 315 15.27 18.74 4.06
N ALA A 316 14.83 19.99 4.13
CA ALA A 316 15.62 21.15 3.68
C ALA A 316 17.01 21.22 4.33
N THR A 317 17.13 20.74 5.57
CA THR A 317 18.40 20.70 6.32
C THR A 317 19.43 19.73 5.74
N VAL A 318 19.02 18.75 4.93
CA VAL A 318 19.92 17.76 4.33
C VAL A 318 19.98 17.86 2.80
N ALA A 319 19.11 18.66 2.17
CA ALA A 319 19.15 18.90 0.74
C ALA A 319 20.52 19.49 0.34
N GLY A 320 21.18 18.87 -0.64
CA GLY A 320 22.52 19.27 -1.11
C GLY A 320 23.69 18.91 -0.18
N SER A 321 23.44 18.27 0.97
CA SER A 321 24.50 17.88 1.92
C SER A 321 25.30 16.64 1.52
N PHE A 322 24.92 15.98 0.43
CA PHE A 322 25.57 14.77 -0.05
C PHE A 322 25.54 14.65 -1.57
N GLN A 323 26.52 13.93 -2.09
CA GLN A 323 26.57 13.56 -3.50
C GLN A 323 25.62 12.39 -3.77
N TYR A 324 24.90 12.49 -4.87
CA TYR A 324 24.01 11.46 -5.38
C TYR A 324 24.35 11.19 -6.85
N GLU A 325 24.61 9.95 -7.20
CA GLU A 325 24.87 9.50 -8.56
C GLU A 325 23.55 9.11 -9.23
N THR A 326 23.34 9.64 -10.43
CA THR A 326 22.10 9.42 -11.20
C THR A 326 22.36 8.64 -12.48
N ARG A 327 23.63 8.45 -12.84
CA ARG A 327 24.01 7.69 -14.03
C ARG A 327 23.90 6.21 -13.73
N GLY A 328 23.44 5.46 -14.72
CA GLY A 328 23.34 4.02 -14.69
C GLY A 328 23.91 3.42 -15.98
N ASN A 329 24.25 2.14 -15.90
CA ASN A 329 24.59 1.35 -17.05
C ASN A 329 23.33 0.69 -17.61
N HIS A 330 22.91 1.14 -18.78
CA HIS A 330 21.75 0.58 -19.48
C HIS A 330 22.11 -0.64 -20.32
N GLU A 331 23.38 -1.04 -20.43
CA GLU A 331 23.76 -2.24 -21.17
C GLU A 331 23.19 -3.50 -20.54
N LYS A 332 22.38 -4.23 -21.31
CA LYS A 332 21.72 -5.46 -20.89
C LYS A 332 22.67 -6.50 -20.27
N ASN A 333 23.90 -6.61 -20.78
CA ASN A 333 24.87 -7.61 -20.33
C ASN A 333 25.31 -7.43 -18.87
N TRP A 334 25.25 -6.20 -18.37
CA TRP A 334 25.67 -5.85 -17.01
C TRP A 334 24.49 -5.62 -16.06
N ARG A 335 23.28 -5.51 -16.62
CA ARG A 335 22.06 -5.15 -15.92
C ARG A 335 21.66 -6.18 -14.87
N VAL A 336 21.31 -5.66 -13.69
CA VAL A 336 20.70 -6.39 -12.59
C VAL A 336 19.46 -5.63 -12.17
N LEU A 337 18.30 -6.28 -12.14
CA LEU A 337 17.03 -5.70 -11.68
C LEU A 337 16.37 -6.63 -10.65
N VAL A 338 15.40 -6.11 -9.91
CA VAL A 338 14.51 -6.88 -9.06
C VAL A 338 13.21 -7.13 -9.81
N GLU A 339 12.84 -8.40 -9.93
CA GLU A 339 11.65 -8.80 -10.68
C GLU A 339 10.68 -9.56 -9.77
N GLU A 340 9.38 -9.43 -10.04
CA GLU A 340 8.37 -10.31 -9.48
C GLU A 340 8.63 -11.74 -9.92
N ARG A 341 8.59 -12.68 -8.98
CA ARG A 341 8.68 -14.10 -9.23
C ARG A 341 7.31 -14.60 -9.68
N ILE A 342 7.12 -14.65 -11.00
CA ILE A 342 5.83 -15.04 -11.59
C ILE A 342 5.64 -16.57 -11.63
N GLU A 343 6.71 -17.36 -11.79
CA GLU A 343 6.74 -18.84 -11.65
C GLU A 343 8.17 -19.28 -11.27
N ASP A 344 8.56 -20.55 -11.46
CA ASP A 344 9.87 -21.09 -11.05
C ASP A 344 11.03 -20.48 -11.88
N VAL A 345 11.34 -19.22 -11.58
CA VAL A 345 12.52 -18.50 -12.07
C VAL A 345 13.74 -19.09 -11.36
N GLY A 346 13.97 -20.40 -11.51
CA GLY A 346 15.22 -21.11 -11.24
C GLY A 346 16.12 -21.19 -12.47
N GLY A 347 15.79 -20.43 -13.52
CA GLY A 347 16.59 -20.31 -14.73
C GLY A 347 17.94 -19.63 -14.47
N ALA A 348 18.81 -19.67 -15.48
CA ALA A 348 20.15 -19.10 -15.41
C ALA A 348 20.17 -17.60 -15.00
N ARG A 349 19.11 -16.84 -15.32
CA ARG A 349 19.02 -15.39 -15.05
C ARG A 349 18.92 -15.03 -13.56
N THR A 350 18.44 -15.92 -12.72
CA THR A 350 18.22 -15.66 -11.28
C THR A 350 19.07 -16.57 -10.41
N SER A 351 20.03 -17.27 -11.03
CA SER A 351 20.92 -18.21 -10.39
C SER A 351 22.22 -17.52 -9.94
N TRP A 352 22.42 -17.49 -8.63
CA TRP A 352 23.53 -16.86 -7.95
C TRP A 352 24.31 -17.85 -7.09
N GLU A 353 25.54 -17.49 -6.77
CA GLU A 353 26.41 -18.16 -5.82
C GLU A 353 27.00 -17.13 -4.87
N VAL A 354 27.01 -17.45 -3.58
CA VAL A 354 27.69 -16.66 -2.56
C VAL A 354 29.08 -17.23 -2.35
N VAL A 355 30.10 -16.37 -2.43
CA VAL A 355 31.52 -16.76 -2.32
C VAL A 355 32.13 -16.01 -1.15
N SER A 356 32.87 -16.70 -0.29
CA SER A 356 33.56 -16.04 0.83
C SER A 356 34.61 -15.05 0.33
N ALA A 357 34.64 -13.84 0.90
CA ALA A 357 35.63 -12.83 0.52
C ALA A 357 37.07 -13.24 0.85
N ASN A 358 37.27 -14.09 1.87
CA ASN A 358 38.59 -14.56 2.29
C ASN A 358 39.20 -15.62 1.35
N LYS A 359 38.40 -16.19 0.45
CA LYS A 359 38.82 -17.26 -0.46
C LYS A 359 39.33 -16.73 -1.81
N VAL A 360 39.48 -15.42 -1.98
CA VAL A 360 39.80 -14.82 -3.27
C VAL A 360 40.80 -13.69 -3.20
#